data_AF-B1ZWD2-F1
#
_entry.id   AF-B1ZWD2-F1
#
_cell.length_a   1.000
_cell.length_b   1.000
_cell.length_c   1.000
_cell.angle_alpha   90.00
_cell.angle_beta   90.00
_cell.angle_gamma   90.00
#
_symmetry.space_group_name_H-M   'P 1'
#
loop_
_entity.id
_entity.type
_entity.pdbx_description
1 polymer ?
#
loop_
_entity_poly.entity_id
_entity_poly.type
_entity_poly.pdbx_seq_one_letter_code
_entity_poly.pdbx_strand_id
1 'polypeptide(L)'
;MNEPLFNGPLAQMLRRAFRDTPNPWPDEIEKAVRAPEAVPLCLNCLAPQTRDGWFCPHCAFPTGDYVAVNPFSQIFVLGELFRRGVTGAPEKRVGVHLFLLVCSVTQYAAFAPVYWFWLWRRQLGRPICEPRREPFVVDLNA
;
A
#
# COMPACT_ATOMS: atom_id res chain seq x y z
N MET A 1 38.45 24.34 -14.51
CA MET A 1 36.99 24.58 -14.50
C MET A 1 36.39 23.55 -15.43
N ASN A 2 35.85 22.46 -14.88
CA ASN A 2 35.34 21.33 -15.69
C ASN A 2 33.94 21.66 -16.17
N GLU A 3 33.76 21.90 -17.46
CA GLU A 3 32.45 21.96 -18.07
C GLU A 3 31.77 20.58 -17.95
N PRO A 4 30.52 20.51 -17.45
CA PRO A 4 29.82 19.23 -17.36
C PRO A 4 29.47 18.75 -18.77
N LEU A 5 30.10 17.64 -19.18
CA LEU A 5 29.97 16.93 -20.46
C LEU A 5 28.53 16.49 -20.86
N PHE A 6 27.51 16.75 -20.03
CA PHE A 6 26.14 16.30 -20.25
C PHE A 6 25.13 17.37 -19.79
N ASN A 7 24.60 18.15 -20.74
CA ASN A 7 23.58 19.19 -20.54
C ASN A 7 22.27 18.87 -21.31
N GLY A 8 21.86 17.60 -21.33
CA GLY A 8 20.59 17.16 -21.92
C GLY A 8 19.46 16.99 -20.90
N PRO A 9 18.23 16.68 -21.35
CA PRO A 9 17.07 16.40 -20.47
C PRO A 9 17.31 15.21 -19.54
N LEU A 10 18.09 14.22 -19.98
CA LEU A 10 18.55 13.10 -19.16
C LEU A 10 19.49 13.55 -18.02
N ALA A 11 20.35 14.53 -18.25
CA ALA A 11 21.19 15.10 -17.19
C ALA A 11 20.36 15.86 -16.16
N GLN A 12 19.28 16.54 -16.57
CA GLN A 12 18.34 17.16 -15.64
C GLN A 12 17.56 16.12 -14.83
N MET A 13 17.13 15.01 -15.44
CA MET A 13 16.48 13.91 -14.73
C MET A 13 17.43 13.24 -13.72
N LEU A 14 18.68 12.97 -14.10
CA LEU A 14 19.69 12.44 -13.19
C LEU A 14 20.00 13.43 -12.06
N ARG A 15 20.20 14.72 -12.36
CA ARG A 15 20.39 15.76 -11.32
C ARG A 15 19.18 15.92 -10.41
N ARG A 16 17.95 15.62 -10.86
CA ARG A 16 16.77 15.57 -9.99
C ARG A 16 16.72 14.31 -9.15
N ALA A 17 17.06 13.16 -9.73
CA ALA A 17 17.10 11.88 -9.03
C ALA A 17 18.17 11.85 -7.92
N PHE A 18 19.28 12.57 -8.12
CA PHE A 18 20.40 12.65 -7.17
C PHE A 18 20.46 13.96 -6.37
N ARG A 19 19.41 14.79 -6.41
CA ARG A 19 19.30 15.91 -5.46
C ARG A 19 18.70 15.37 -4.18
N ASP A 20 19.40 15.57 -3.08
CA ASP A 20 18.81 15.52 -1.74
C ASP A 20 17.66 16.51 -1.73
N THR A 21 16.45 15.97 -1.81
CA THR A 21 15.24 16.79 -1.77
C THR A 21 15.12 17.22 -0.32
N PRO A 22 15.15 18.52 0.01
CA PRO A 22 15.06 18.96 1.40
C PRO A 22 13.77 18.41 2.02
N ASN A 23 13.87 17.92 3.26
CA ASN A 23 12.72 17.36 3.97
C ASN A 23 11.59 18.40 3.95
N PRO A 24 10.40 18.08 3.40
CA PRO A 24 9.30 19.03 3.35
C PRO A 24 8.68 19.31 4.73
N TRP A 25 9.07 18.55 5.76
CA TRP A 25 8.54 18.68 7.12
C TRP A 25 9.52 19.44 8.03
N PRO A 26 9.02 20.31 8.92
CA PRO A 26 9.84 20.91 9.97
C PRO A 26 10.43 19.84 10.89
N ASP A 27 11.66 20.09 11.38
CA ASP A 27 12.37 19.20 12.30
C ASP A 27 11.57 18.86 13.57
N GLU A 28 10.68 19.75 13.99
CA GLU A 28 9.78 19.56 15.14
C GLU A 28 8.82 18.39 14.91
N ILE A 29 8.25 18.28 13.71
CA ILE A 29 7.34 17.18 13.35
C ILE A 29 8.11 15.87 13.25
N GLU A 30 9.30 15.90 12.66
CA GLU A 30 10.14 14.70 12.55
C GLU A 30 10.56 14.17 13.93
N LYS A 31 10.89 15.06 14.87
CA LYS A 31 11.15 14.71 16.26
C LYS A 31 9.90 14.13 16.94
N ALA A 32 8.75 14.77 16.76
CA ALA A 32 7.48 14.31 17.35
C ALA A 32 7.07 12.91 16.85
N VAL A 33 7.25 12.62 15.55
CA VAL A 33 6.92 11.30 14.97
C VAL A 33 7.87 10.21 15.47
N ARG A 34 9.13 10.54 15.74
CA ARG A 34 10.14 9.59 16.26
C ARG A 34 10.08 9.41 17.78
N ALA A 35 9.27 10.22 18.48
CA ALA A 35 9.21 10.19 19.92
C ALA A 35 8.55 8.90 20.44
N PRO A 36 8.97 8.36 21.59
CA PRO A 36 8.43 7.10 22.11
C PRO A 36 6.94 7.16 22.43
N GLU A 37 6.38 8.34 22.71
CA GLU A 37 4.97 8.64 22.92
C GLU A 37 4.14 8.70 21.63
N ALA A 38 4.78 8.71 20.46
CA ALA A 38 4.07 8.74 19.19
C ALA A 38 3.24 7.46 19.00
N VAL A 39 1.95 7.65 18.72
CA VAL A 39 1.01 6.57 18.44
C VAL A 39 1.18 6.12 16.99
N PRO A 40 1.58 4.86 16.72
CA PRO A 40 1.66 4.37 15.35
C PRO A 40 0.26 4.27 14.75
N LEU A 41 0.11 4.65 13.49
CA LEU A 41 -1.18 4.62 12.78
C LEU A 41 -1.17 3.56 11.68
N CYS A 42 -2.34 2.98 11.40
CA CYS A 42 -2.49 2.08 10.27
C CYS A 42 -2.40 2.87 8.95
N LEU A 43 -1.54 2.45 8.03
CA LEU A 43 -1.40 3.09 6.71
C LEU A 43 -2.66 2.99 5.83
N ASN A 44 -3.60 2.12 6.18
CA ASN A 44 -4.82 1.91 5.40
C ASN A 44 -6.05 2.66 5.95
N CYS A 45 -6.28 2.62 7.28
CA CYS A 45 -7.46 3.24 7.89
C CYS A 45 -7.15 4.40 8.84
N LEU A 46 -5.86 4.71 9.07
CA LEU A 46 -5.38 5.72 10.01
C LEU A 46 -5.80 5.52 11.48
N ALA A 47 -6.39 4.36 11.82
CA ALA A 47 -6.68 4.01 13.20
C ALA A 47 -5.38 3.75 14.00
N PRO A 48 -5.35 4.11 15.29
CA PRO A 48 -4.20 3.85 16.16
C PRO A 48 -3.89 2.34 16.20
N GLN A 49 -2.61 2.03 16.19
CA GLN A 49 -2.07 0.67 16.22
C GLN A 49 -1.34 0.41 17.52
N THR A 50 -1.31 -0.86 17.91
CA THR A 50 -0.36 -1.36 18.89
C THR A 50 0.97 -1.62 18.19
N ARG A 51 2.10 -1.23 18.80
CA ARG A 51 3.44 -1.41 18.20
C ARG A 51 3.74 -2.86 17.77
N ASP A 52 3.20 -3.84 18.51
CA ASP A 52 3.47 -5.27 18.27
C ASP A 52 2.39 -5.99 17.44
N GLY A 53 1.48 -5.24 16.81
CA GLY A 53 0.36 -5.79 16.05
C GLY A 53 0.71 -6.11 14.59
N TRP A 54 0.66 -7.39 14.20
CA TRP A 54 0.81 -7.83 12.80
C TRP A 54 -0.40 -7.47 11.92
N PHE A 55 -1.55 -7.22 12.54
CA PHE A 55 -2.77 -6.83 11.85
C PHE A 55 -3.45 -5.69 12.60
N CYS A 56 -4.02 -4.77 11.82
CA CYS A 56 -4.84 -3.71 12.35
C CYS A 56 -6.11 -4.30 13.01
N PRO A 57 -6.39 -4.00 14.30
CA PRO A 57 -7.59 -4.53 14.98
C PRO A 57 -8.89 -4.00 14.36
N HIS A 58 -8.83 -2.86 13.69
CA HIS A 58 -10.00 -2.21 13.10
C HIS A 58 -10.31 -2.69 11.68
N CYS A 59 -9.30 -2.73 10.79
CA CYS A 59 -9.52 -3.07 9.37
C CYS A 59 -8.88 -4.38 8.92
N ALA A 60 -8.22 -5.10 9.82
CA ALA A 60 -7.48 -6.33 9.56
C ALA A 60 -6.39 -6.19 8.47
N PHE A 61 -5.99 -4.96 8.12
CA PHE A 61 -4.90 -4.73 7.19
C PHE A 61 -3.59 -5.19 7.84
N PRO A 62 -2.72 -5.91 7.12
CA PRO A 62 -1.42 -6.32 7.63
C PRO A 62 -0.57 -5.07 7.92
N THR A 63 -0.14 -4.96 9.17
CA THR A 63 0.64 -3.85 9.70
C THR A 63 1.99 -4.37 10.21
N GLY A 64 2.96 -3.47 10.33
CA GLY A 64 4.28 -3.79 10.88
C GLY A 64 5.41 -3.16 10.09
N ASP A 65 6.56 -3.07 10.74
CA ASP A 65 7.77 -2.55 10.12
C ASP A 65 8.19 -3.48 8.99
N TYR A 66 8.47 -2.90 7.82
CA TYR A 66 8.91 -3.63 6.63
C TYR A 66 7.98 -4.77 6.18
N VAL A 67 6.67 -4.63 6.41
CA VAL A 67 5.66 -5.66 6.09
C VAL A 67 5.71 -6.16 4.63
N ALA A 68 6.14 -5.31 3.69
CA ALA A 68 6.26 -5.65 2.27
C ALA A 68 7.58 -6.33 1.89
N VAL A 69 8.61 -6.23 2.75
CA VAL A 69 9.98 -6.70 2.47
C VAL A 69 10.32 -7.94 3.31
N ASN A 70 9.73 -8.09 4.49
CA ASN A 70 9.89 -9.28 5.30
C ASN A 70 9.18 -10.49 4.63
N PRO A 71 9.89 -11.58 4.30
CA PRO A 71 9.34 -12.71 3.54
C PRO A 71 8.11 -13.36 4.20
N PHE A 72 8.03 -13.35 5.54
CA PHE A 72 6.89 -13.95 6.25
C PHE A 72 5.66 -13.02 6.22
N SER A 73 5.87 -11.73 6.46
CA SER A 73 4.79 -10.75 6.54
C SER A 73 4.26 -10.34 5.15
N GLN A 74 5.11 -10.44 4.12
CA GLN A 74 4.77 -10.09 2.74
C GLN A 74 3.60 -10.93 2.20
N ILE A 75 3.46 -12.19 2.64
CA ILE A 75 2.37 -13.08 2.24
C ILE A 75 1.01 -12.46 2.60
N PHE A 76 0.90 -11.80 3.75
CA PHE A 76 -0.34 -11.15 4.18
C PHE A 76 -0.67 -9.93 3.33
N VAL A 77 0.34 -9.12 2.98
CA VAL A 77 0.17 -7.96 2.09
C VAL A 77 -0.27 -8.40 0.70
N LEU A 78 0.32 -9.48 0.21
CA LEU A 78 -0.02 -10.06 -1.08
C LEU A 78 -1.44 -10.65 -1.09
N GLY A 79 -1.82 -11.35 -0.02
CA GLY A 79 -3.19 -11.82 0.19
C GLY A 79 -4.19 -10.66 0.19
N GLU A 80 -3.89 -9.57 0.91
CA GLU A 80 -4.71 -8.36 0.94
C GLU A 80 -4.82 -7.68 -0.44
N LEU A 81 -3.74 -7.66 -1.22
CA LEU A 81 -3.74 -7.18 -2.60
C LEU A 81 -4.72 -7.97 -3.48
N PHE A 82 -4.66 -9.30 -3.45
CA PHE A 82 -5.59 -10.14 -4.22
C PHE A 82 -7.02 -10.05 -3.69
N ARG A 83 -7.20 -9.95 -2.36
CA ARG A 83 -8.52 -9.76 -1.75
C ARG A 83 -9.17 -8.47 -2.26
N ARG A 84 -8.45 -7.35 -2.28
CA ARG A 84 -8.91 -6.08 -2.88
C ARG A 84 -9.19 -6.18 -4.37
N GLY A 85 -8.54 -7.11 -5.05
CA GLY A 85 -8.83 -7.43 -6.46
C GLY A 85 -10.25 -7.94 -6.68
N VAL A 86 -10.84 -8.66 -5.71
CA VAL A 86 -12.16 -9.32 -5.86
C VAL A 86 -13.26 -8.73 -4.96
N THR A 87 -12.90 -7.96 -3.94
CA THR A 87 -13.85 -7.26 -3.05
C THR A 87 -14.03 -5.78 -3.45
N GLY A 88 -15.18 -5.20 -3.10
CA GLY A 88 -15.42 -3.76 -3.31
C GLY A 88 -15.92 -3.35 -4.69
N ALA A 89 -16.07 -2.05 -4.88
CA ALA A 89 -16.58 -1.44 -6.11
C ALA A 89 -15.69 -1.79 -7.33
N PRO A 90 -16.25 -1.83 -8.55
CA PRO A 90 -15.48 -2.10 -9.76
C PRO A 90 -14.43 -1.02 -10.02
N GLU A 91 -13.18 -1.46 -10.21
CA GLU A 91 -12.05 -0.58 -10.53
C GLU A 91 -11.99 -0.35 -12.05
N LYS A 92 -11.99 0.90 -12.52
CA LYS A 92 -11.99 1.19 -13.97
C LYS A 92 -10.60 1.24 -14.60
N ARG A 93 -9.55 1.19 -13.79
CA ARG A 93 -8.16 1.32 -14.26
C ARG A 93 -7.65 0.01 -14.86
N VAL A 94 -7.54 -0.03 -16.19
CA VAL A 94 -7.05 -1.20 -16.94
C VAL A 94 -5.66 -1.65 -16.49
N GLY A 95 -4.77 -0.72 -16.16
CA GLY A 95 -3.42 -1.05 -15.67
C GLY A 95 -3.42 -1.85 -14.37
N VAL A 96 -4.37 -1.61 -13.46
CA VAL A 96 -4.50 -2.37 -12.21
C VAL A 96 -4.95 -3.80 -12.51
N HIS A 97 -5.86 -3.99 -13.46
CA HIS A 97 -6.31 -5.32 -13.88
C HIS A 97 -5.20 -6.12 -14.52
N LEU A 98 -4.46 -5.50 -15.46
CA LEU A 98 -3.33 -6.17 -16.10
C LEU A 98 -2.29 -6.60 -15.07
N PHE A 99 -1.97 -5.73 -14.11
CA PHE A 99 -1.07 -6.05 -13.02
C PHE A 99 -1.57 -7.23 -12.17
N LEU A 100 -2.85 -7.23 -11.76
CA LEU A 100 -3.44 -8.32 -10.99
C LEU A 100 -3.47 -9.64 -11.76
N LEU A 101 -3.72 -9.61 -13.07
CA LEU A 101 -3.67 -10.79 -13.94
C LEU A 101 -2.25 -11.38 -13.96
N VAL A 102 -1.23 -10.56 -14.24
CA VAL A 102 0.17 -11.01 -14.27
C VAL A 102 0.62 -11.55 -12.91
N CYS A 103 0.34 -10.81 -11.83
CA CYS A 103 0.67 -11.26 -10.47
C CYS A 103 -0.08 -12.54 -10.08
N SER A 104 -1.32 -12.74 -10.53
CA SER A 104 -2.07 -13.96 -10.20
C SER A 104 -1.48 -15.21 -10.87
N VAL A 105 -0.91 -15.09 -12.07
CA VAL A 105 -0.22 -16.21 -12.75
C VAL A 105 1.01 -16.62 -11.96
N THR A 106 1.81 -15.66 -11.49
CA THR A 106 3.04 -15.96 -10.76
C THR A 106 2.79 -16.55 -9.38
N GLN A 107 1.66 -16.22 -8.74
CA GLN A 107 1.35 -16.66 -7.37
C GLN A 107 0.47 -17.91 -7.30
N TYR A 108 -0.53 -18.04 -8.19
CA TYR A 108 -1.49 -19.15 -8.15
C TYR A 108 -1.25 -20.21 -9.23
N ALA A 109 -0.38 -19.93 -10.22
CA ALA A 109 -0.07 -20.83 -11.33
C ALA A 109 -1.34 -21.44 -11.96
N ALA A 110 -1.54 -22.76 -11.81
CA ALA A 110 -2.70 -23.47 -12.36
C ALA A 110 -4.06 -22.99 -11.82
N PHE A 111 -4.09 -22.39 -10.62
CA PHE A 111 -5.33 -21.87 -10.00
C PHE A 111 -5.64 -20.42 -10.37
N ALA A 112 -4.80 -19.75 -11.17
CA ALA A 112 -5.03 -18.38 -11.62
C ALA A 112 -6.41 -18.16 -12.32
N PRO A 113 -6.93 -19.09 -13.15
CA PRO A 113 -8.23 -18.92 -13.79
C PRO A 113 -9.40 -18.78 -12.80
N VAL A 114 -9.32 -19.42 -11.62
CA VAL A 114 -10.33 -19.28 -10.57
C VAL A 114 -10.37 -17.84 -10.06
N TYR A 115 -9.21 -17.24 -9.83
CA TYR A 115 -9.11 -15.83 -9.43
C TYR A 115 -9.64 -14.89 -10.52
N TRP A 116 -9.35 -15.17 -11.79
CA TRP A 116 -9.83 -14.35 -12.92
C TRP A 116 -11.35 -14.33 -13.03
N PHE A 117 -11.99 -15.48 -12.80
CA PHE A 117 -13.44 -15.57 -12.77
C PHE A 117 -14.04 -14.58 -11.74
N TRP A 118 -13.47 -14.53 -10.53
CA TRP A 118 -13.92 -13.60 -9.48
C TRP A 118 -13.56 -12.14 -9.79
N LEU A 119 -12.39 -11.89 -10.35
CA LEU A 119 -11.95 -10.56 -10.77
C LEU A 119 -12.90 -9.97 -11.84
N TRP A 120 -13.25 -10.78 -12.85
CA TRP A 120 -14.21 -10.42 -13.88
C TRP A 120 -15.61 -10.18 -13.31
N ARG A 121 -16.06 -11.07 -12.41
CA ARG A 121 -17.35 -10.93 -11.74
C ARG A 121 -17.46 -9.62 -10.95
N ARG A 122 -16.38 -9.17 -10.31
CA ARG A 122 -16.30 -7.85 -9.68
C ARG A 122 -16.44 -6.72 -10.71
N GLN A 123 -15.83 -6.82 -11.89
CA GLN A 123 -15.99 -5.80 -12.95
C GLN A 123 -17.43 -5.64 -13.43
N LEU A 124 -18.18 -6.74 -13.43
CA LEU A 124 -19.62 -6.74 -13.70
C LEU A 124 -20.47 -6.21 -12.53
N GLY A 125 -19.85 -5.66 -11.49
CA GLY A 125 -20.54 -5.10 -10.32
C GLY A 125 -21.05 -6.16 -9.33
N ARG A 126 -20.54 -7.41 -9.39
CA ARG A 126 -20.95 -8.50 -8.50
C ARG A 126 -19.78 -8.97 -7.62
N PRO A 127 -19.27 -8.13 -6.70
CA PRO A 127 -18.17 -8.51 -5.81
C PRO A 127 -18.55 -9.70 -4.90
N ILE A 128 -17.55 -10.42 -4.38
CA ILE A 128 -17.78 -11.53 -3.43
C ILE A 128 -18.41 -11.00 -2.14
N CYS A 129 -17.84 -9.92 -1.62
CA CYS A 129 -18.31 -9.22 -0.44
C CYS A 129 -18.15 -7.72 -0.62
N GLU A 130 -19.01 -6.97 0.06
CA GLU A 130 -18.80 -5.55 0.25
C GLU A 130 -17.56 -5.31 1.12
N PRO A 131 -16.81 -4.22 0.86
CA PRO A 131 -15.65 -3.91 1.66
C PRO A 131 -16.14 -3.46 3.04
N ARG A 132 -16.01 -4.32 4.05
CA ARG A 132 -16.25 -3.92 5.44
C ARG A 132 -15.14 -2.97 5.88
N ARG A 133 -15.37 -1.68 5.72
CA ARG A 133 -14.63 -0.62 6.44
C ARG A 133 -15.61 -0.01 7.42
N GLU A 134 -15.47 -0.39 8.67
CA GLU A 134 -16.16 0.36 9.72
C GLU A 134 -15.55 1.77 9.76
N PRO A 135 -16.36 2.83 9.91
CA PRO A 135 -15.81 4.16 10.10
C PRO A 135 -15.06 4.18 11.43
N PHE A 136 -13.81 4.63 11.41
CA PHE A 136 -13.09 4.90 12.65
C PHE A 136 -13.70 6.15 13.28
N VAL A 137 -14.48 5.97 14.34
CA VAL A 137 -15.00 7.08 15.15
C VAL A 137 -13.91 7.47 16.13
N VAL A 138 -13.35 8.66 15.94
CA VAL A 138 -12.42 9.24 16.92
C VAL A 138 -13.27 9.69 18.11
N ASP A 139 -13.22 8.95 19.21
CA ASP A 139 -13.81 9.39 20.48
C ASP A 139 -12.94 10.52 21.04
N LEU A 140 -13.22 11.77 20.64
CA LEU A 140 -12.51 12.98 21.08
C LEU A 140 -12.68 13.31 22.58
N ASN A 141 -13.37 12.46 23.34
CA ASN A 141 -13.77 12.68 24.74
C ASN A 141 -13.22 11.62 25.71
N ALA A 142 -12.26 10.79 25.29
CA ALA A 142 -11.63 9.77 26.14
C ALA A 142 -10.25 10.23 26.66
#